data_AF-Q390B2-F1
#
_entry.id   AF-Q390B2-F1
#
_cell.length_a   1.000
_cell.length_b   1.000
_cell.length_c   1.000
_cell.angle_alpha   90.00
_cell.angle_beta   90.00
_cell.angle_gamma   90.00
#
_symmetry.space_group_name_H-M   'P 1'
#
loop_
_entity.id
_entity.type
_entity.pdbx_description
1 polymer ?
#
loop_
_entity_poly.entity_id
_entity_poly.type
_entity_poly.pdbx_seq_one_letter_code
_entity_poly.pdbx_strand_id
1 'polypeptide(L)'
;MDQDIQTMLRRYREREIDLHQLRVWLDGERTRVDAQIPRGEWLKLRRGSEAQSNGAIARLLPACMHCLGVGEPKAFASHQEYRQYAYRRDVAVANNILSEIPQPHFSSEGPDSAGSVMYCRCTFCRSIWALVEPEKAESGAWIRII
;
A
#
# COMPACT_ATOMS: atom_id res chain seq x y z
N MET A 1 -3.56 -12.29 -13.71
CA MET A 1 -4.33 -12.60 -12.49
C MET A 1 -5.79 -12.51 -12.81
N ASP A 2 -6.55 -13.54 -12.42
CA ASP A 2 -7.99 -13.70 -12.58
C ASP A 2 -8.79 -12.49 -12.04
N GLN A 3 -9.90 -12.19 -12.72
CA GLN A 3 -10.70 -11.01 -12.46
C GLN A 3 -11.42 -11.05 -11.11
N ASP A 4 -11.82 -12.24 -10.64
CA ASP A 4 -12.47 -12.38 -9.34
C ASP A 4 -11.46 -12.15 -8.21
N ILE A 5 -10.24 -12.68 -8.36
CA ILE A 5 -9.14 -12.43 -7.42
C ILE A 5 -8.85 -10.92 -7.35
N GLN A 6 -8.70 -10.27 -8.50
CA GLN A 6 -8.50 -8.81 -8.54
C GLN A 6 -9.63 -8.04 -7.87
N THR A 7 -10.87 -8.46 -8.13
CA THR A 7 -12.07 -7.83 -7.57
C THR A 7 -12.07 -7.96 -6.05
N MET A 8 -11.81 -9.15 -5.51
CA MET A 8 -11.81 -9.38 -4.06
C MET A 8 -10.70 -8.61 -3.34
N LEU A 9 -9.49 -8.57 -3.91
CA LEU A 9 -8.39 -7.74 -3.37
C LEU A 9 -8.76 -6.25 -3.39
N ARG A 10 -9.46 -5.79 -4.44
CA ARG A 10 -9.92 -4.41 -4.56
C ARG A 10 -10.98 -4.06 -3.52
N ARG A 11 -11.99 -4.92 -3.34
CA ARG A 11 -13.04 -4.74 -2.32
C ARG A 11 -12.44 -4.61 -0.92
N TYR A 12 -11.43 -5.42 -0.61
CA TYR A 12 -10.71 -5.29 0.65
C TYR A 12 -9.95 -3.96 0.76
N ARG A 13 -9.20 -3.55 -0.28
CA ARG A 13 -8.50 -2.25 -0.33
C ARG A 13 -9.47 -1.07 -0.17
N GLU A 14 -10.67 -1.19 -0.71
CA GLU A 14 -11.75 -0.21 -0.64
C GLU A 14 -12.50 -0.21 0.70
N ARG A 15 -12.18 -1.17 1.58
CA ARG A 15 -12.83 -1.44 2.88
C ARG A 15 -14.29 -1.87 2.77
N GLU A 16 -14.68 -2.46 1.64
CA GLU A 16 -16.00 -3.09 1.49
C GLU A 16 -16.10 -4.44 2.19
N ILE A 17 -14.95 -5.11 2.35
CA ILE A 17 -14.80 -6.35 3.10
C ILE A 17 -13.61 -6.23 4.03
N ASP A 18 -13.66 -6.96 5.14
CA ASP A 18 -12.54 -7.07 6.07
C ASP A 18 -11.56 -8.20 5.65
N LEU A 19 -10.45 -8.29 6.39
CA LEU A 19 -9.41 -9.29 6.13
C LEU A 19 -9.90 -10.72 6.36
N HIS A 20 -10.83 -10.92 7.30
CA HIS A 20 -11.38 -12.23 7.58
C HIS A 20 -12.24 -12.72 6.40
N GLN A 21 -13.13 -11.88 5.88
CA GLN A 21 -13.94 -12.16 4.71
C GLN A 21 -13.07 -12.44 3.47
N LEU A 22 -12.01 -11.65 3.26
CA LEU A 22 -11.06 -11.91 2.18
C LEU A 22 -10.40 -13.30 2.33
N ARG A 23 -9.96 -13.66 3.55
CA ARG A 23 -9.32 -14.96 3.81
C ARG A 23 -10.26 -16.14 3.61
N VAL A 24 -11.51 -16.03 4.06
CA VAL A 24 -12.53 -17.06 3.87
C VAL A 24 -12.77 -17.30 2.39
N TRP A 25 -12.94 -16.23 1.61
CA TRP A 25 -13.13 -16.35 0.16
C TRP A 25 -11.93 -16.98 -0.52
N LEU A 26 -10.73 -16.52 -0.19
CA LEU A 26 -9.48 -17.04 -0.73
C LEU A 26 -9.30 -18.54 -0.44
N ASP A 27 -9.68 -19.02 0.75
CA ASP A 27 -9.59 -20.44 1.09
C ASP A 27 -10.60 -21.30 0.32
N GLY A 28 -11.80 -20.77 0.06
CA GLY A 28 -12.78 -21.41 -0.83
C GLY A 28 -12.28 -21.56 -2.27
N GLU A 29 -11.42 -20.65 -2.72
CA GLU A 29 -10.86 -20.60 -4.08
C GLU A 29 -9.43 -21.15 -4.18
N ARG A 30 -8.99 -21.91 -3.17
CA ARG A 30 -7.58 -22.29 -2.97
C ARG A 30 -6.88 -22.80 -4.21
N THR A 31 -7.47 -23.75 -4.94
CA THR A 31 -6.86 -24.35 -6.14
C THR A 31 -6.60 -23.31 -7.23
N ARG A 32 -7.54 -22.38 -7.43
CA ARG A 32 -7.45 -21.31 -8.43
C ARG A 32 -6.44 -20.24 -8.02
N VAL A 33 -6.40 -19.93 -6.73
CA VAL A 33 -5.48 -18.93 -6.15
C VAL A 33 -4.04 -19.45 -6.14
N ASP A 34 -3.81 -20.70 -5.72
CA ASP A 34 -2.48 -21.34 -5.67
C ASP A 34 -1.79 -21.35 -7.06
N ALA A 35 -2.56 -21.41 -8.15
CA ALA A 35 -2.04 -21.40 -9.51
C ALA A 35 -1.61 -20.00 -10.01
N GLN A 36 -2.05 -18.92 -9.36
CA GLN A 36 -1.92 -17.55 -9.89
C GLN A 36 -1.19 -16.59 -8.97
N ILE A 37 -1.24 -16.83 -7.65
CA ILE A 37 -0.58 -16.00 -6.66
C ILE A 37 0.75 -16.66 -6.28
N PRO A 38 1.88 -15.93 -6.34
CA PRO A 38 3.15 -16.46 -5.86
C PRO A 38 3.02 -16.97 -4.42
N ARG A 39 3.54 -18.16 -4.14
CA ARG A 39 3.40 -18.84 -2.84
C ARG A 39 3.76 -17.95 -1.64
N GLY A 40 4.76 -17.09 -1.77
CA GLY A 40 5.14 -16.14 -0.73
C GLY A 40 4.05 -15.12 -0.40
N GLU A 41 3.40 -14.55 -1.40
CA GLU A 41 2.29 -13.60 -1.19
C GLU A 41 1.04 -14.31 -0.71
N TRP A 42 0.80 -15.54 -1.19
CA TRP A 42 -0.30 -16.37 -0.71
C TRP A 42 -0.22 -16.67 0.80
N LEU A 43 0.97 -17.04 1.29
CA LEU A 43 1.17 -17.31 2.72
C LEU A 43 0.91 -16.07 3.58
N LYS A 44 1.33 -14.89 3.12
CA LYS A 44 1.06 -13.62 3.82
C LYS A 44 -0.43 -13.32 3.87
N LEU A 45 -1.16 -13.47 2.76
CA LEU A 45 -2.62 -13.24 2.74
C LEU A 45 -3.37 -14.16 3.71
N ARG A 46 -2.96 -15.44 3.80
CA ARG A 46 -3.64 -16.42 4.66
C ARG A 46 -3.29 -16.32 6.13
N ARG A 47 -2.00 -16.15 6.44
CA ARG A 47 -1.45 -16.37 7.78
C ARG A 47 -0.66 -15.19 8.32
N GLY A 48 -0.36 -14.21 7.48
CA GLY A 48 0.38 -13.04 7.90
C GLY A 48 -0.44 -12.14 8.81
N SER A 49 0.20 -11.14 9.39
CA SER A 49 -0.51 -10.03 10.01
C SER A 49 -1.29 -9.21 8.96
N GLU A 50 -2.08 -8.24 9.42
CA GLU A 50 -2.75 -7.29 8.51
C GLU A 50 -1.73 -6.47 7.72
N ALA A 51 -0.62 -6.05 8.33
CA ALA A 51 0.48 -5.35 7.66
C ALA A 51 1.09 -6.20 6.54
N GLN A 52 1.40 -7.48 6.83
CA GLN A 52 1.96 -8.41 5.84
C GLN A 52 0.97 -8.69 4.71
N SER A 53 -0.32 -8.83 5.04
CA SER A 53 -1.39 -9.02 4.06
C SER A 53 -1.52 -7.81 3.14
N ASN A 54 -1.49 -6.59 3.71
CA ASN A 54 -1.57 -5.34 2.96
C ASN A 54 -0.36 -5.14 2.04
N GLY A 55 0.84 -5.47 2.51
CA GLY A 55 2.04 -5.49 1.66
C GLY A 55 1.95 -6.49 0.51
N ALA A 56 1.33 -7.66 0.73
CA ALA A 56 1.06 -8.63 -0.32
C ALA A 56 0.04 -8.10 -1.34
N ILE A 57 -1.04 -7.47 -0.87
CA ILE A 57 -2.07 -6.85 -1.70
C ILE A 57 -1.47 -5.74 -2.54
N ALA A 58 -0.62 -4.87 -1.98
CA ALA A 58 0.05 -3.83 -2.73
C ALA A 58 0.82 -4.41 -3.93
N ARG A 59 1.50 -5.54 -3.75
CA ARG A 59 2.25 -6.21 -4.84
C ARG A 59 1.33 -6.85 -5.88
N LEU A 60 0.24 -7.47 -5.45
CA LEU A 60 -0.68 -8.20 -6.32
C LEU A 60 -1.65 -7.28 -7.07
N LEU A 61 -2.04 -6.16 -6.47
CA LEU A 61 -2.98 -5.20 -7.00
C LEU A 61 -2.27 -3.88 -7.29
N PRO A 62 -1.95 -3.60 -8.57
CA PRO A 62 -1.28 -2.36 -8.94
C PRO A 62 -2.05 -1.10 -8.50
N ALA A 63 -1.27 -0.04 -8.26
CA ALA A 63 -1.79 1.30 -8.08
C ALA A 63 -2.26 1.85 -9.43
N CYS A 64 -3.21 2.79 -9.41
CA CYS A 64 -3.64 3.44 -10.64
C CYS A 64 -2.61 4.49 -11.11
N MET A 65 -2.69 4.84 -12.39
CA MET A 65 -1.83 5.85 -13.01
C MET A 65 -1.86 7.22 -12.30
N HIS A 66 -2.98 7.59 -11.67
CA HIS A 66 -3.10 8.88 -10.98
C HIS A 66 -2.14 8.98 -9.79
N CYS A 67 -2.14 7.98 -8.90
CA CYS A 67 -1.21 7.98 -7.77
C CYS A 67 0.21 7.53 -8.13
N LEU A 68 0.38 6.71 -9.17
CA LEU A 68 1.71 6.40 -9.70
C LEU A 68 2.39 7.62 -10.33
N GLY A 69 1.63 8.59 -10.86
CA GLY A 69 2.15 9.86 -11.35
C GLY A 69 2.85 10.72 -10.28
N VAL A 70 2.55 10.50 -8.99
CA VAL A 70 3.26 11.14 -7.88
C VAL A 70 4.69 10.62 -7.77
N GLY A 71 4.87 9.31 -7.97
CA GLY A 71 6.17 8.66 -8.06
C GLY A 71 6.12 7.18 -7.67
N GLU A 72 7.13 6.44 -8.12
CA GLU A 72 7.31 5.03 -7.78
C GLU A 72 7.79 4.86 -6.32
N PRO A 73 7.43 3.74 -5.67
CA PRO A 73 7.83 3.47 -4.30
C PRO A 73 9.34 3.20 -4.20
N LYS A 74 10.04 3.94 -3.35
CA LYS A 74 11.48 3.79 -3.11
C LYS A 74 11.95 4.51 -1.86
N ALA A 75 13.12 4.10 -1.35
CA ALA A 75 13.93 4.93 -0.47
C ALA A 75 14.55 6.08 -1.30
N PHE A 76 14.63 7.27 -0.73
CA PHE A 76 15.24 8.40 -1.42
C PHE A 76 16.75 8.32 -1.33
N ALA A 77 17.42 8.69 -2.42
CA ALA A 77 18.88 8.78 -2.48
C ALA A 77 19.42 10.08 -1.86
N SER A 78 18.56 11.10 -1.69
CA SER A 78 18.95 12.39 -1.12
C SER A 78 17.77 13.16 -0.56
N HIS A 79 18.06 14.16 0.28
CA HIS A 79 17.07 15.14 0.74
C HIS A 79 16.43 15.94 -0.41
N GLN A 80 17.16 16.19 -1.50
CA GLN A 80 16.60 16.89 -2.66
C GLN A 80 15.50 16.07 -3.32
N GLU A 81 15.72 14.76 -3.48
CA GLU A 81 14.73 13.85 -4.03
C GLU A 81 13.50 13.75 -3.13
N TYR A 82 13.69 13.65 -1.81
CA TYR A 82 12.60 13.75 -0.84
C TYR A 82 11.75 15.00 -1.07
N ARG A 83 12.36 16.19 -1.18
CA ARG A 83 11.62 17.45 -1.40
C ARG A 83 10.81 17.45 -2.70
N GLN A 84 11.33 16.84 -3.76
CA GLN A 84 10.59 16.70 -5.02
C GLN A 84 9.38 15.77 -4.89
N TYR A 85 9.51 14.68 -4.12
CA TYR A 85 8.38 13.80 -3.82
C TYR A 85 7.35 14.49 -2.92
N ALA A 86 7.80 15.17 -1.87
CA ALA A 86 6.94 15.94 -0.97
C ALA A 86 6.12 16.97 -1.75
N TYR A 87 6.76 17.76 -2.62
CA TYR A 87 6.09 18.72 -3.49
C TYR A 87 5.06 18.06 -4.43
N ARG A 88 5.42 16.97 -5.12
CA ARG A 88 4.48 16.26 -6.00
C ARG A 88 3.28 15.70 -5.23
N ARG A 89 3.51 15.22 -4.02
CA ARG A 89 2.46 14.76 -3.10
C ARG A 89 1.55 15.92 -2.69
N ASP A 90 2.09 17.08 -2.35
CA ASP A 90 1.30 18.27 -1.98
C ASP A 90 0.44 18.75 -3.16
N VAL A 91 1.01 18.79 -4.36
CA VAL A 91 0.25 19.08 -5.59
C VAL A 91 -0.85 18.04 -5.82
N ALA A 92 -0.58 16.75 -5.61
CA ALA A 92 -1.57 15.70 -5.77
C ALA A 92 -2.70 15.78 -4.73
N VAL A 93 -2.41 16.22 -3.50
CA VAL A 93 -3.41 16.50 -2.47
C VAL A 93 -4.27 17.70 -2.89
N ALA A 94 -3.65 18.81 -3.29
CA ALA A 94 -4.37 20.01 -3.75
C ALA A 94 -5.28 19.74 -4.96
N ASN A 95 -4.92 18.79 -5.81
CA ASN A 95 -5.70 18.36 -6.98
C ASN A 95 -6.65 17.18 -6.71
N ASN A 96 -6.87 16.80 -5.45
CA ASN A 96 -7.75 15.68 -5.05
C ASN A 96 -7.38 14.32 -5.66
N ILE A 97 -6.13 14.12 -6.07
CA ILE A 97 -5.61 12.80 -6.49
C ILE A 97 -5.30 11.96 -5.25
N LEU A 98 -4.74 12.61 -4.23
CA LEU A 98 -4.48 12.06 -2.91
C LEU A 98 -5.35 12.77 -1.89
N SER A 99 -5.72 12.05 -0.84
CA SER A 99 -6.37 12.58 0.36
C SER A 99 -5.51 12.20 1.56
N GLU A 100 -5.19 13.15 2.43
CA GLU A 100 -4.49 12.85 3.67
C GLU A 100 -5.39 12.02 4.58
N ILE A 101 -4.80 11.03 5.25
CA ILE A 101 -5.51 10.15 6.17
C ILE A 101 -4.72 10.02 7.48
N PRO A 102 -5.39 9.71 8.60
CA PRO A 102 -4.69 9.33 9.82
C PRO A 102 -3.88 8.04 9.60
N GLN A 103 -2.89 7.82 10.46
CA GLN A 103 -2.10 6.60 10.48
C GLN A 103 -3.00 5.35 10.45
N PRO A 104 -2.85 4.44 9.48
CA PRO A 104 -3.62 3.21 9.45
C PRO A 104 -3.29 2.33 10.65
N HIS A 105 -4.32 1.74 11.29
CA HIS A 105 -4.14 0.86 12.46
C HIS A 105 -3.19 -0.32 12.23
N PHE A 106 -3.06 -0.80 10.99
CA PHE A 106 -2.17 -1.90 10.62
C PHE A 106 -0.72 -1.46 10.32
N SER A 107 -0.44 -0.15 10.32
CA SER A 107 0.90 0.36 9.98
C SER A 107 1.90 0.28 11.15
N SER A 108 1.45 -0.17 12.33
CA SER A 108 2.24 -0.25 13.56
C SER A 108 3.13 -1.49 13.68
N GLU A 109 3.24 -2.32 12.64
CA GLU A 109 4.12 -3.50 12.65
C GLU A 109 5.44 -3.22 11.93
N GLY A 110 6.32 -2.51 12.61
CA GLY A 110 7.72 -2.34 12.24
C GLY A 110 8.48 -1.66 13.39
N PRO A 111 9.66 -2.14 13.79
CA PRO A 111 10.48 -1.45 14.77
C PRO A 111 10.95 -0.11 14.18
N ASP A 112 10.82 0.96 14.96
CA ASP A 112 11.64 2.17 14.83
C ASP A 112 11.58 2.95 13.51
N SER A 113 10.39 3.38 13.04
CA SER A 113 10.36 4.61 12.24
C SER A 113 10.45 5.79 13.22
N ALA A 114 11.66 6.17 13.59
CA ALA A 114 11.89 7.33 14.46
C ALA A 114 11.55 8.68 13.77
N GLY A 115 11.20 8.65 12.48
CA GLY A 115 10.73 9.80 11.70
C GLY A 115 9.20 9.93 11.63
N SER A 116 8.74 11.18 11.45
CA SER A 116 7.35 11.49 11.12
C SER A 116 6.94 10.84 9.79
N VAL A 117 5.75 10.23 9.75
CA VAL A 117 5.21 9.58 8.54
C VAL A 117 3.86 10.21 8.21
N MET A 118 3.74 10.67 6.97
CA MET A 118 2.49 11.20 6.43
C MET A 118 1.83 10.14 5.55
N TYR A 119 0.54 9.90 5.79
CA TYR A 119 -0.23 8.90 5.04
C TYR A 119 -1.22 9.56 4.11
N CYS A 120 -1.27 9.07 2.87
CA CYS A 120 -2.20 9.55 1.86
C CYS A 120 -2.93 8.37 1.21
N ARG A 121 -4.22 8.54 0.93
CA ARG A 121 -5.02 7.60 0.16
C ARG A 121 -5.33 8.17 -1.21
N CYS A 122 -5.11 7.38 -2.25
CA CYS A 122 -5.56 7.73 -3.60
C CYS A 122 -7.09 7.77 -3.65
N THR A 123 -7.65 8.84 -4.20
CA THR A 123 -9.10 9.00 -4.35
C THR A 123 -9.70 8.09 -5.42
N PHE A 124 -8.89 7.66 -6.41
CA PHE A 124 -9.32 6.83 -7.53
C PHE A 124 -9.24 5.33 -7.25
N CYS A 125 -8.11 4.85 -6.73
CA CYS A 125 -7.90 3.41 -6.51
C CYS A 125 -7.79 3.01 -5.04
N ARG A 126 -7.88 3.97 -4.11
CA ARG A 126 -7.85 3.73 -2.66
C ARG A 126 -6.56 3.10 -2.11
N SER A 127 -5.53 2.97 -2.95
CA SER A 127 -4.18 2.63 -2.48
C SER A 127 -3.70 3.65 -1.47
N ILE A 128 -2.99 3.17 -0.45
CA ILE A 128 -2.46 4.01 0.61
C ILE A 128 -0.95 4.08 0.46
N TRP A 129 -0.44 5.28 0.57
CA TRP A 129 0.96 5.62 0.46
C TRP A 129 1.44 6.29 1.74
N ALA A 130 2.70 6.07 2.07
CA ALA A 130 3.39 6.63 3.21
C ALA A 130 4.60 7.42 2.70
N LEU A 131 4.66 8.71 3.07
CA LEU A 131 5.86 9.52 2.94
C LEU A 131 6.56 9.52 4.28
N VAL A 132 7.69 8.82 4.35
CA VAL A 132 8.57 8.76 5.51
C VAL A 132 9.51 9.96 5.44
N GLU A 133 9.51 10.79 6.48
CA GLU A 133 10.43 11.92 6.56
C GLU A 133 11.89 11.46 6.70
N PRO A 134 12.86 12.26 6.19
CA PRO A 134 14.27 12.02 6.43
C PRO A 134 14.61 12.15 7.91
N GLU A 135 15.43 11.25 8.44
CA GLU A 135 15.91 11.32 9.81
C GLU A 135 17.38 10.89 9.92
N LYS A 136 18.22 11.70 10.57
CA LYS A 136 19.65 11.46 10.76
C LYS A 136 20.36 11.10 9.44
N ALA A 137 20.72 9.84 9.24
CA ALA A 137 21.43 9.32 8.07
C ALA A 137 20.49 8.82 6.95
N GLU A 138 19.18 8.77 7.19
CA GLU A 138 18.20 8.31 6.23
C GLU A 138 17.58 9.49 5.48
N SER A 139 17.48 9.36 4.17
CA SER A 139 16.89 10.40 3.30
C SER A 139 15.36 10.32 3.18
N GLY A 140 14.71 9.43 3.93
CA GLY A 140 13.26 9.17 3.88
C GLY A 140 12.86 8.20 2.76
N ALA A 141 11.55 7.97 2.61
CA ALA A 141 11.03 7.06 1.59
C ALA A 141 9.60 7.40 1.15
N TRP A 142 9.25 6.98 -0.06
CA TRP A 142 7.87 6.90 -0.55
C TRP A 142 7.48 5.43 -0.68
N ILE A 143 6.51 4.98 0.09
CA ILE A 143 6.17 3.56 0.19
C ILE A 143 4.68 3.38 -0.07
N ARG A 144 4.32 2.38 -0.87
CA ARG A 144 2.92 1.92 -0.97
C ARG A 144 2.68 0.84 0.06
N ILE A 145 1.69 1.06 0.92
CA ILE A 145 1.34 0.13 2.00
C ILE A 145 0.11 -0.72 1.69
N ILE A 146 -0.72 -0.33 0.70
CA ILE A 146 -1.80 -1.16 0.09
C ILE A 146 -2.19 -0.64 -1.30
#